data_AF-A0A4S3KHB4-F1
#
_entry.id   AF-A0A4S3KHB4-F1
#
_cell.length_a   1.000
_cell.length_b   1.000
_cell.length_c   1.000
_cell.angle_alpha   90.00
_cell.angle_beta   90.00
_cell.angle_gamma   90.00
#
_symmetry.space_group_name_H-M   'P 1'
#
loop_
_entity.id
_entity.type
_entity.pdbx_description
1 polymer ?
#
loop_
_entity_poly.entity_id
_entity_poly.type
_entity_poly.pdbx_seq_one_letter_code
_entity_poly.pdbx_strand_id
1 'polypeptide(L)' 'MSGEESVPPDDPRPQPPAAPEPGDCCGGGCTLCVFDLHEQALARYRLQLAAWLARHPQAHAPD' A
#
# COMPACT_ATOMS: atom_id res chain seq x y z
N MET A 1 19.28 16.81 -3.99
CA MET A 1 17.99 16.08 -4.11
C MET A 1 17.85 15.18 -2.90
N SER A 2 17.19 15.62 -1.83
CA SER A 2 16.85 14.75 -0.69
C SER A 2 15.81 15.43 0.21
N GLY A 3 14.75 14.69 0.54
CA GLY A 3 13.97 14.88 1.76
C GLY A 3 12.79 15.84 1.67
N GLU A 4 11.69 15.40 1.07
CA GLU A 4 10.37 15.88 1.49
C GLU A 4 9.45 14.66 1.62
N GLU A 5 9.64 13.98 2.74
CA GLU A 5 8.64 13.15 3.40
C GLU A 5 7.51 14.09 3.87
N SER A 6 6.80 14.70 2.93
CA SER A 6 5.73 15.65 3.21
C SER A 6 4.43 14.87 3.33
N VAL A 7 4.09 14.45 4.55
CA VAL A 7 2.70 14.10 4.89
C VAL A 7 1.91 15.40 4.87
N PRO A 8 0.98 15.62 3.91
CA PRO A 8 0.13 16.79 3.92
C PRO A 8 -0.79 16.77 5.17
N PRO A 9 -1.23 17.94 5.65
CA PRO A 9 -1.87 18.13 6.97
C PRO A 9 -3.19 17.37 7.21
N ASP A 10 -3.77 16.74 6.19
CA ASP A 10 -4.95 15.89 6.26
C ASP A 10 -4.49 14.44 6.06
N ASP A 11 -4.17 13.71 7.14
CA ASP A 11 -3.78 12.30 7.19
C ASP A 11 -4.59 11.44 6.18
N PRO A 12 -4.12 11.29 4.93
CA PRO A 12 -4.98 10.83 3.86
C PRO A 12 -5.07 9.31 3.93
N ARG A 13 -6.19 8.76 3.45
CA ARG A 13 -6.36 7.31 3.43
C ARG A 13 -5.23 6.68 2.62
N PRO A 14 -4.49 5.69 3.16
CA PRO A 14 -3.49 4.98 2.38
C PRO A 14 -4.18 4.33 1.17
N GLN A 15 -3.45 4.24 0.06
CA GLN A 15 -3.95 3.65 -1.18
C GLN A 15 -3.39 2.23 -1.33
N PRO A 16 -4.21 1.29 -1.85
CA PRO A 16 -3.72 -0.05 -2.12
C PRO A 16 -2.63 -0.02 -3.20
N PRO A 17 -1.61 -0.89 -3.10
CA PRO A 17 -0.64 -1.05 -4.18
C PRO A 17 -1.35 -1.51 -5.46
N ALA A 18 -0.84 -1.08 -6.61
CA ALA A 18 -1.33 -1.56 -7.89
C ALA A 18 -1.01 -3.05 -8.05
N ALA A 19 -2.01 -3.83 -8.49
CA ALA A 19 -1.81 -5.23 -8.80
C ALA A 19 -0.83 -5.35 -9.99
N PRO A 20 0.19 -6.22 -9.90
CA PRO A 20 1.11 -6.45 -11.01
C PRO A 20 0.42 -7.23 -12.12
N GLU A 21 0.75 -6.91 -13.36
CA GLU A 21 0.24 -7.62 -14.52
C GLU A 21 1.02 -8.93 -14.73
N PRO A 22 0.43 -9.94 -15.40
CA PRO A 22 1.14 -11.18 -15.73
C PRO A 22 2.43 -10.95 -16.53
N GLY A 23 2.48 -9.88 -17.34
CA GLY A 23 3.67 -9.48 -18.10
C GLY A 23 4.78 -8.81 -17.28
N ASP A 24 4.48 -8.33 -16.06
CA ASP A 24 5.49 -7.80 -15.13
C ASP A 24 6.28 -8.93 -14.45
N CYS A 25 5.69 -10.13 -14.43
CA CYS A 25 6.38 -11.32 -13.96
C CYS A 25 7.34 -11.82 -15.02
N CYS A 26 8.63 -11.83 -14.71
CA CYS A 26 9.65 -12.32 -15.63
C CYS A 26 9.58 -13.83 -15.94
N GLY A 27 8.69 -14.57 -15.26
CA GLY A 27 8.30 -15.94 -15.62
C GLY A 27 9.36 -17.04 -15.51
N GLY A 28 10.62 -16.73 -15.17
CA GLY A 28 11.72 -17.69 -15.40
C GLY A 28 12.99 -17.59 -14.55
N GLY A 29 13.05 -16.81 -13.47
CA GLY A 29 14.20 -16.89 -12.54
C GLY A 29 14.73 -15.59 -11.93
N CYS A 30 13.95 -14.50 -11.93
CA CYS A 30 14.34 -13.32 -11.15
C CYS A 30 14.42 -13.68 -9.67
N THR A 31 15.41 -13.11 -8.97
CA THR A 31 15.60 -13.33 -7.53
C THR A 31 14.41 -12.86 -6.69
N LEU A 32 13.59 -11.95 -7.23
CA LEU A 32 12.42 -11.41 -6.55
C LEU A 32 11.22 -11.39 -7.49
N CYS A 33 10.15 -12.08 -7.11
CA CYS A 33 8.90 -12.11 -7.86
C CYS A 33 8.10 -10.83 -7.61
N VAL A 34 7.55 -10.25 -8.68
CA VAL A 34 6.70 -9.05 -8.56
C VAL A 34 5.44 -9.31 -7.73
N PHE A 35 4.89 -10.52 -7.81
CA PHE A 35 3.75 -10.94 -6.99
C PHE A 35 4.12 -11.00 -5.51
N ASP A 36 5.32 -11.51 -5.17
CA ASP A 36 5.77 -11.55 -3.77
C ASP A 36 6.02 -10.15 -3.19
N LEU A 37 6.55 -9.24 -4.01
CA LEU A 37 6.69 -7.82 -3.64
C LEU A 37 5.33 -7.16 -3.42
N HIS A 38 4.38 -7.45 -4.30
CA HIS A 38 3.02 -6.93 -4.20
C HIS A 38 2.34 -7.43 -2.93
N GLU A 39 2.46 -8.71 -2.58
CA GLU A 39 1.91 -9.26 -1.34
C GLU A 39 2.52 -8.59 -0.09
N GLN A 40 3.83 -8.34 -0.09
CA GLN A 40 4.50 -7.59 0.99
C GLN A 40 4.04 -6.13 1.05
N ALA A 41 3.83 -5.48 -0.09
CA ALA A 41 3.26 -4.13 -0.16
C ALA A 41 1.81 -4.11 0.35
N LEU A 42 1.00 -5.11 0.00
CA LEU A 42 -0.37 -5.28 0.49
C LEU A 42 -0.40 -5.47 2.00
N ALA A 43 0.50 -6.26 2.57
CA ALA A 43 0.61 -6.45 4.01
C ALA A 43 0.89 -5.11 4.72
N ARG A 44 1.84 -4.32 4.23
CA ARG A 44 2.13 -2.97 4.76
C ARG A 44 0.95 -2.03 4.61
N TYR A 45 0.30 -2.05 3.45
CA TYR A 45 -0.91 -1.26 3.20
C TYR A 45 -2.03 -1.58 4.20
N ARG A 46 -2.29 -2.87 4.46
CA ARG A 46 -3.32 -3.30 5.43
C ARG A 46 -3.03 -2.77 6.84
N LEU A 47 -1.77 -2.79 7.27
CA LEU A 47 -1.35 -2.25 8.57
C LEU A 47 -1.56 -0.72 8.64
N GLN A 48 -1.14 0.00 7.59
CA GLN A 48 -1.34 1.44 7.50
C GLN A 48 -2.82 1.81 7.47
N LEU A 49 -3.63 1.06 6.71
CA LEU A 49 -5.07 1.26 6.62
C LEU A 49 -5.75 1.01 7.97
N ALA A 50 -5.38 -0.04 8.70
CA ALA A 50 -5.93 -0.31 10.03
C ALA A 50 -5.60 0.84 11.00
N ALA A 51 -4.36 1.33 11.00
CA ALA A 51 -3.95 2.46 11.82
C ALA A 51 -4.71 3.74 11.44
N TRP A 52 -4.96 3.97 10.15
CA TRP A 52 -5.74 5.09 9.65
C TRP A 52 -7.21 4.99 10.07
N LEU A 53 -7.84 3.82 9.95
CA LEU A 53 -9.23 3.59 10.37
C LEU A 53 -9.44 3.81 11.87
N ALA A 54 -8.43 3.45 12.68
CA ALA A 54 -8.47 3.73 14.12
C ALA A 54 -8.45 5.24 14.44
N ARG A 55 -7.81 6.06 13.59
CA ARG A 55 -7.79 7.52 13.70
C ARG A 55 -9.04 8.17 13.08
N HIS A 56 -9.69 7.50 12.13
CA HIS A 56 -10.86 7.98 11.41
C HIS A 56 -12.09 7.10 11.61
N PRO A 57 -12.71 7.16 12.81
CA PRO A 57 -13.88 6.34 13.11
C PRO A 57 -15.08 6.63 12.19
N GLN A 58 -15.24 7.88 11.75
CA GLN A 58 -16.28 8.29 10.79
C GLN A 58 -16.13 7.67 9.39
N ALA A 59 -14.94 7.17 9.03
CA ALA A 59 -14.70 6.56 7.72
C ALA A 59 -15.10 5.07 7.65
N HIS A 60 -15.32 4.42 8.81
CA HIS A 60 -15.75 3.02 8.88
C HIS A 60 -17.19 2.84 9.37
N ALA A 61 -17.81 3.88 9.95
CA ALA A 61 -19.20 3.84 10.36
C ALA A 61 -20.10 3.84 9.11
N PRO A 62 -20.89 2.78 8.86
CA PRO A 62 -22.00 2.90 7.93
C PRO A 62 -23.05 3.82 8.56
N ASP A 63 -23.62 4.73 7.76
CA ASP A 63 -24.84 5.48 8.12
C ASP A 63 -26.02 4.50 8.26
#